data_AF-A0A350YHT8-F1
#
_entry.id   AF-A0A350YHT8-F1
#
_cell.length_a   1.000
_cell.length_b   1.000
_cell.length_c   1.000
_cell.angle_alpha   90.00
_cell.angle_beta   90.00
_cell.angle_gamma   90.00
#
_symmetry.space_group_name_H-M   'P 1'
#
loop_
_entity.id
_entity.type
_entity.pdbx_description
1 polymer ?
#
loop_
_entity_poly.entity_id
_entity_poly.type
_entity_poly.pdbx_seq_one_letter_code
_entity_poly.pdbx_strand_id
1 'polypeptide(L)' 'MNPDDLDPPRPVAKPVDMQGLSIQDLKDYIRSLEAEIDRAEAMIAQKESHKSGAASLFKIP' A
#
# COMPACT_ATOMS: atom_id res chain seq x y z
N MET A 1 -13.95 1.82 27.16
CA MET A 1 -12.56 2.04 26.73
C MET A 1 -11.91 2.97 27.73
N ASN A 2 -10.96 2.46 28.50
CA ASN A 2 -10.15 3.25 29.43
C ASN A 2 -9.04 3.92 28.60
N PRO A 3 -8.85 5.26 28.62
CA PRO A 3 -7.80 5.92 27.84
C PRO A 3 -6.37 5.44 28.16
N ASP A 4 -6.18 4.79 29.32
CA ASP A 4 -4.90 4.22 29.75
C ASP A 4 -4.57 2.84 29.13
N ASP A 5 -5.50 2.25 28.37
CA ASP A 5 -5.39 0.91 27.76
C ASP A 5 -5.03 0.98 26.26
N LEU A 6 -4.52 2.13 25.81
CA LEU A 6 -4.04 2.33 24.44
C LEU A 6 -2.60 1.87 24.34
N ASP A 7 -2.35 0.85 23.52
CA ASP A 7 -1.00 0.44 23.16
C ASP A 7 -0.19 1.66 22.69
N PRO A 8 1.09 1.78 23.09
CA PRO A 8 1.93 2.86 22.61
C PRO A 8 1.95 2.85 21.07
N PRO A 9 1.88 4.04 20.43
CA PRO A 9 1.82 4.11 18.98
C PRO A 9 3.02 3.38 18.36
N ARG A 10 2.74 2.52 17.38
CA ARG A 10 3.78 1.78 16.68
C ARG A 10 4.82 2.75 16.12
N PRO A 11 6.12 2.49 16.31
CA PRO A 11 7.16 3.36 15.79
C PRO A 11 7.00 3.51 14.29
N VAL A 12 6.92 4.76 13.82
CA VAL A 12 6.85 5.05 12.39
C VAL A 12 8.21 4.72 11.79
N ALA A 13 8.23 3.86 10.77
CA ALA A 13 9.45 3.56 10.04
C ALA A 13 10.01 4.88 9.48
N LYS A 14 11.27 5.19 9.80
CA LYS A 14 11.94 6.38 9.26
C LYS A 14 12.10 6.19 7.75
N PRO A 15 11.98 7.26 6.95
CA PRO A 15 12.35 7.20 5.53
C PRO A 15 13.78 6.71 5.38
N VAL A 16 14.03 5.91 4.34
CA VAL A 16 15.38 5.48 3.97
C VAL A 16 16.25 6.71 3.73
N ASP A 17 17.44 6.75 4.31
CA ASP A 17 18.42 7.79 4.02
C ASP A 17 19.05 7.54 2.65
N MET A 18 18.51 8.20 1.63
CA MET A 18 18.95 8.05 0.25
C MET A 18 20.36 8.61 -0.02
N GLN A 19 20.86 9.52 0.84
CA GLN A 19 22.17 10.14 0.63
C GLN A 19 23.32 9.16 0.90
N GLY A 20 23.09 8.18 1.79
CA GLY A 20 24.07 7.14 2.11
C GLY A 20 24.09 5.96 1.13
N LEU A 21 23.18 5.92 0.15
CA LEU A 21 23.04 4.79 -0.78
C LEU A 21 23.97 4.94 -1.99
N SER A 22 24.54 3.83 -2.46
CA SER A 22 25.22 3.81 -3.74
C SER A 22 24.21 3.91 -4.90
N ILE A 23 24.70 4.19 -6.12
CA ILE A 23 23.85 4.19 -7.32
C ILE A 23 23.16 2.84 -7.52
N GLN A 24 23.85 1.74 -7.20
CA GLN A 24 23.25 0.40 -7.32
C GLN A 24 22.15 0.21 -6.29
N ASP A 25 22.38 0.62 -5.04
CA ASP A 25 21.37 0.53 -3.98
C ASP A 25 20.13 1.38 -4.29
N LEU A 26 20.32 2.56 -4.89
CA LEU A 26 19.20 3.40 -5.35
C LEU A 26 18.39 2.71 -6.45
N LYS A 27 19.05 2.05 -7.42
CA LYS A 27 18.35 1.27 -8.45
C LYS A 27 17.58 0.10 -7.86
N ASP A 28 18.16 -0.58 -6.88
CA ASP A 28 17.54 -1.72 -6.22
C ASP A 28 16.34 -1.27 -5.38
N TYR A 29 16.47 -0.15 -4.68
CA TYR A 29 15.40 0.49 -3.94
C TYR A 29 14.24 0.89 -4.86
N ILE A 30 14.52 1.52 -6.00
CA ILE A 30 13.49 1.86 -7.00
C ILE A 30 12.74 0.60 -7.47
N ARG A 31 13.46 -0.46 -7.85
CA ARG A 31 12.81 -1.72 -8.28
C ARG A 31 11.92 -2.32 -7.20
N SER A 32 12.30 -2.19 -5.92
CA SER A 32 11.47 -2.68 -4.82
C SER A 32 10.18 -1.89 -4.65
N LEU A 33 10.23 -0.57 -4.86
CA LEU A 33 9.06 0.31 -4.79
C LEU A 33 8.13 0.08 -5.99
N GLU A 34 8.67 -0.05 -7.19
CA GLU A 34 7.90 -0.37 -8.40
C GLU A 34 7.14 -1.69 -8.23
N ALA A 35 7.78 -2.73 -7.68
CA ALA A 35 7.10 -3.99 -7.39
C ALA A 35 5.98 -3.86 -6.34
N GLU A 36 6.09 -2.94 -5.39
CA GLU A 36 5.00 -2.66 -4.43
C GLU A 36 3.87 -1.87 -5.09
N ILE A 37 4.18 -0.94 -5.99
CA ILE A 37 3.19 -0.23 -6.80
C ILE A 37 2.38 -1.23 -7.62
N ASP A 38 3.04 -2.15 -8.33
CA ASP A 38 2.37 -3.18 -9.12
C ASP A 38 1.42 -4.04 -8.27
N ARG A 39 1.85 -4.42 -7.05
CA ARG A 39 0.99 -5.13 -6.09
C ARG A 39 -0.23 -4.31 -5.69
N ALA A 40 -0.04 -3.03 -5.37
CA ALA A 40 -1.12 -2.14 -4.99
C ALA A 40 -2.13 -1.95 -6.13
N GLU A 41 -1.66 -1.75 -7.36
CA GLU A 41 -2.49 -1.62 -8.56
C GLU A 41 -3.30 -2.89 -8.82
N ALA A 42 -2.69 -4.08 -8.70
CA ALA A 42 -3.40 -5.34 -8.83
C ALA A 42 -4.53 -5.50 -7.78
N MET A 43 -4.26 -5.09 -6.53
CA MET A 43 -5.27 -5.09 -5.47
C MET A 43 -6.41 -4.10 -5.72
N ILE A 44 -6.10 -2.92 -6.26
CA ILE A 44 -7.10 -1.93 -6.67
C ILE A 44 -7.99 -2.53 -7.78
N ALA A 45 -7.39 -3.07 -8.84
CA ALA A 45 -8.11 -3.68 -9.94
C ALA A 45 -9.05 -4.81 -9.45
N GLN A 46 -8.57 -5.67 -8.54
CA GLN A 46 -9.41 -6.70 -7.93
C GLN A 46 -10.61 -6.09 -7.18
N LYS A 47 -10.40 -5.06 -6.35
CA LYS A 47 -11.48 -4.41 -5.60
C LYS A 47 -12.49 -3.71 -6.52
N GLU A 48 -12.03 -3.07 -7.59
CA GLU A 48 -12.91 -2.44 -8.57
C GLU A 48 -13.75 -3.45 -9.34
N SER A 49 -13.17 -4.60 -9.71
CA SER A 49 -13.90 -5.69 -10.36
C SER A 49 -15.04 -6.24 -9.49
N HIS A 50 -14.84 -6.33 -8.18
CA HIS A 50 -15.89 -6.73 -7.24
C HIS A 50 -16.99 -5.67 -7.15
N LYS A 51 -16.62 -4.39 -7.19
CA LYS A 51 -17.57 -3.26 -7.14
C LYS A 51 -18.43 -3.20 -8.42
N SER A 52 -17.87 -3.44 -9.59
CA SER A 52 -18.61 -3.45 -10.86
C SER A 52 -19.52 -4.69 -10.99
N GLY A 53 -19.07 -5.84 -10.48
CA GLY A 53 -19.89 -7.05 -10.35
C GLY A 53 -21.12 -6.80 -9.45
N ALA A 54 -20.93 -6.15 -8.30
CA ALA A 54 -22.03 -5.78 -7.41
C ALA A 54 -22.95 -4.71 -8.01
N ALA A 55 -22.40 -3.67 -8.66
CA ALA A 55 -23.21 -2.62 -9.30
C ALA A 55 -24.12 -3.15 -10.43
N SER A 56 -23.71 -4.23 -11.09
CA SER A 56 -24.52 -4.89 -12.12
C SER A 56 -25.69 -5.67 -11.54
N LEU A 57 -25.60 -6.12 -10.28
CA LEU A 57 -26.68 -6.82 -9.56
C LEU A 57 -27.75 -5.85 -9.01
N PHE A 58 -27.39 -4.58 -8.76
CA PHE A 58 -28.32 -3.54 -8.30
C PHE A 58 -28.96 -2.71 -9.43
N LYS A 59 -28.57 -2.95 -10.70
CA LYS A 59 -29.30 -2.42 -11.86
C LYS A 59 -30.45 -3.37 -12.22
N ILE A 60 -31.49 -3.35 -11.40
CA ILE A 60 -32.82 -3.87 -11.76
C ILE A 60 -33.56 -2.71 -12.46
N PRO A 61 -34.26 -2.94 -13.59
CA PRO A 61 -35.03 -1.91 -14.31
C PRO A 61 -36.08 -1.19 -13.46
#